data_AF-A0A3P9MW23-F1
#
_entry.id   AF-A0A3P9MW23-F1
#
_cell.length_a   1.000
_cell.length_b   1.000
_cell.length_c   1.000
_cell.angle_alpha   90.00
_cell.angle_beta   90.00
_cell.angle_gamma   90.00
#
_symmetry.space_group_name_H-M   'P 1'
#
loop_
_entity.id
_entity.type
_entity.pdbx_description
1 polymer ?
#
loop_
_entity_poly.entity_id
_entity_poly.type
_entity_poly.pdbx_seq_one_letter_code
_entity_poly.pdbx_strand_id
1 'polypeptide(L)'
;MLRERVLPSGIGHTTNCFLSVEGTDAAEPYLTTEASAERRAVSTVNQLAHALHMDPALDSGSLVRVFWPKNRCALLRDDLVLMDSPGTDVTLELDSWIDKFCLDADVFVLVGNAESTLMNTEKLFFHKVSERISKPNVFILHNRWDASVTEPELIDQEFISQSAVRTKFEQHTVRAWQITEDIKAVMDAINIASADRKICCLEEREEQRDRLDFVRGQMSRLSDSVKNRIRTLTDDVTAKVASALLDQIHSLPVLVEEFRADFSPTPENLELYKSKLVQHLEQRLSGGLAHRCHGDVLRDIRDAQRLMTDSVRPLVSPSVQQQLCAPSSAFEMTFDLSLAALCGDFREDIDFRFSLGWTALVTRFVGTAGARRALAVPEVSAARRAGRPAGRAAETPLCLQDGPSLKDRLVVSMATSLVSVSSRASMAVLLIGGVVWRSVGWRVVALSVSLYGLLYLYERLTWTASSQERALKQQFTEFAAFRLRAVVPVTSSACSQQVFKELSSTFSRLTQRVDLSEAELDGRIRQLTCRIQRLEATQRKSKAFRNRATELETQLEAFSARYLQAAD
;
A
#
# COMPACT_ATOMS: atom_id res chain seq x y z
N MET A 1 -27.61 -51.73 -63.78
CA MET A 1 -28.57 -50.61 -63.61
C MET A 1 -29.39 -50.38 -64.88
N LEU A 2 -28.78 -50.10 -66.04
CA LEU A 2 -29.50 -49.71 -67.27
C LEU A 2 -30.27 -50.81 -68.02
N ARG A 3 -30.18 -52.08 -67.60
CA ARG A 3 -30.78 -53.29 -68.22
C ARG A 3 -30.33 -53.61 -69.66
N GLU A 4 -29.64 -52.70 -70.33
CA GLU A 4 -28.94 -52.92 -71.60
C GLU A 4 -27.44 -52.63 -71.45
N ARG A 5 -26.63 -53.20 -72.35
CA ARG A 5 -25.21 -52.83 -72.46
C ARG A 5 -25.15 -51.49 -73.19
N VAL A 6 -25.03 -50.41 -72.42
CA VAL A 6 -24.90 -49.04 -72.94
C VAL A 6 -23.45 -48.59 -72.93
N LEU A 7 -22.73 -48.90 -71.85
CA LEU A 7 -21.31 -48.62 -71.68
C LEU A 7 -20.47 -49.86 -72.05
N PRO A 8 -19.22 -49.66 -72.53
CA PRO A 8 -18.31 -50.76 -72.81
C PRO A 8 -17.96 -51.54 -71.54
N SER A 9 -17.92 -52.87 -71.64
CA SER A 9 -17.59 -53.77 -70.53
C SER A 9 -16.49 -54.75 -70.96
N GLY A 10 -15.36 -54.74 -70.27
CA GLY A 10 -14.17 -55.53 -70.55
C GLY A 10 -13.36 -55.79 -69.27
N ILE A 11 -12.36 -56.68 -69.35
CA ILE A 11 -11.47 -57.00 -68.21
C ILE A 11 -10.36 -55.94 -68.18
N GLY A 12 -10.41 -55.00 -67.23
CA GLY A 12 -9.42 -53.92 -67.05
C GLY A 12 -10.03 -52.51 -67.02
N HIS A 13 -9.18 -51.46 -67.04
CA HIS A 13 -9.61 -50.06 -67.21
C HIS A 13 -10.34 -49.92 -68.55
N THR A 14 -11.65 -49.89 -68.49
CA THR A 14 -12.52 -49.96 -69.67
C THR A 14 -12.77 -48.59 -70.28
N THR A 15 -12.52 -47.51 -69.53
CA THR A 15 -12.81 -46.13 -69.91
C THR A 15 -11.63 -45.25 -69.48
N ASN A 16 -11.07 -44.49 -70.43
CA ASN A 16 -9.93 -43.59 -70.22
C ASN A 16 -10.33 -42.17 -69.85
N CYS A 17 -11.63 -41.85 -69.90
CA CYS A 17 -12.19 -40.52 -69.69
C CYS A 17 -13.57 -40.64 -69.01
N PHE A 18 -14.14 -39.51 -68.58
CA PHE A 18 -15.46 -39.50 -67.96
C PHE A 18 -16.57 -39.69 -68.99
N LEU A 19 -17.54 -40.55 -68.67
CA LEU A 19 -18.70 -40.81 -69.52
C LEU A 19 -19.97 -40.45 -68.77
N SER A 20 -20.72 -39.49 -69.29
CA SER A 20 -22.07 -39.16 -68.82
C SER A 20 -23.09 -39.90 -69.68
N VAL A 21 -24.02 -40.62 -69.07
CA VAL A 21 -25.16 -41.25 -69.76
C VAL A 21 -26.43 -40.49 -69.40
N GLU A 22 -27.03 -39.86 -70.41
CA GLU A 22 -28.20 -38.99 -70.28
C GLU A 22 -29.36 -39.49 -71.16
N GLY A 23 -30.59 -39.24 -70.73
CA GLY A 23 -31.79 -39.59 -71.51
C GLY A 23 -32.06 -38.59 -72.63
N THR A 24 -32.34 -39.07 -73.85
CA THR A 24 -32.79 -38.23 -74.99
C THR A 24 -34.14 -38.67 -75.54
N ASP A 25 -34.89 -37.72 -76.11
CA ASP A 25 -36.14 -37.97 -76.84
C ASP A 25 -35.89 -38.37 -78.31
N ALA A 26 -34.63 -38.33 -78.76
CA ALA A 26 -34.24 -38.81 -80.08
C ALA A 26 -34.47 -40.34 -80.21
N ALA A 27 -34.85 -40.79 -81.40
CA ALA A 27 -35.09 -42.20 -81.67
C ALA A 27 -33.80 -43.05 -81.64
N GLU A 28 -32.67 -42.45 -82.04
CA GLU A 28 -31.37 -43.10 -82.13
C GLU A 28 -30.37 -42.51 -81.12
N PRO A 29 -29.52 -43.35 -80.49
CA PRO A 29 -28.49 -42.90 -79.57
C PRO A 29 -27.36 -42.16 -80.31
N TYR A 30 -26.84 -41.11 -79.67
CA TYR A 30 -25.72 -40.33 -80.19
C TYR A 30 -24.77 -39.90 -79.05
N LEU A 31 -23.56 -39.51 -79.41
CA LEU A 31 -22.57 -38.96 -78.49
C LEU A 31 -22.15 -37.56 -78.89
N THR A 32 -21.70 -36.79 -77.89
CA THR A 32 -21.10 -35.46 -78.04
C THR A 32 -19.88 -35.35 -77.12
N THR A 33 -18.87 -34.57 -77.53
CA THR A 33 -17.65 -34.32 -76.73
C THR A 33 -17.64 -32.88 -76.21
N GLU A 34 -16.86 -32.58 -75.17
CA GLU A 34 -16.73 -31.19 -74.67
C GLU A 34 -16.21 -30.20 -75.73
N ALA A 35 -15.31 -30.66 -76.61
CA ALA A 35 -14.67 -29.81 -77.62
C ALA A 35 -15.55 -29.55 -78.86
N SER A 36 -16.58 -30.36 -79.10
CA SER A 36 -17.47 -30.23 -80.26
C SER A 36 -18.89 -30.69 -79.95
N ALA A 37 -19.86 -29.82 -80.20
CA ALA A 37 -21.30 -30.12 -80.11
C ALA A 37 -21.82 -30.95 -81.30
N GLU A 38 -20.94 -31.47 -82.16
CA GLU A 38 -21.29 -32.34 -83.27
C GLU A 38 -21.85 -33.68 -82.76
N ARG A 39 -23.02 -34.06 -83.28
CA ARG A 39 -23.69 -35.32 -82.89
C ARG A 39 -23.13 -36.47 -83.71
N ARG A 40 -22.46 -37.42 -83.05
CA ARG A 40 -22.01 -38.67 -83.69
C ARG A 40 -22.97 -39.81 -83.33
N ALA A 41 -23.56 -40.47 -84.33
CA ALA A 41 -24.50 -41.57 -84.09
C ALA A 41 -23.78 -42.81 -83.52
N VAL A 42 -24.39 -43.50 -82.55
CA VAL A 42 -23.81 -44.68 -81.89
C VAL A 42 -24.60 -45.92 -82.27
N SER A 43 -24.16 -46.69 -83.27
CA SER A 43 -24.91 -47.88 -83.67
C SER A 43 -24.68 -49.11 -82.78
N THR A 44 -23.48 -49.26 -82.20
CA THR A 44 -23.12 -50.39 -81.31
C THR A 44 -22.12 -49.99 -80.22
N VAL A 45 -22.17 -50.69 -79.08
CA VAL A 45 -21.25 -50.49 -77.93
C VAL A 45 -19.79 -50.75 -78.31
N ASN A 46 -19.54 -51.69 -79.22
CA ASN A 46 -18.18 -52.00 -79.69
C ASN A 46 -17.61 -50.85 -80.52
N GLN A 47 -18.44 -50.15 -81.30
CA GLN A 47 -18.01 -48.93 -81.99
C GLN A 47 -17.74 -47.79 -81.00
N LEU A 48 -18.54 -47.67 -79.94
CA LEU A 48 -18.28 -46.72 -78.86
C LEU A 48 -16.94 -47.01 -78.17
N ALA A 49 -16.67 -48.27 -77.82
CA ALA A 49 -15.40 -48.70 -77.22
C ALA A 49 -14.20 -48.39 -78.13
N HIS A 50 -14.32 -48.71 -79.44
CA HIS A 50 -13.27 -48.46 -80.42
C HIS A 50 -13.06 -46.95 -80.66
N ALA A 51 -14.14 -46.15 -80.70
CA ALA A 51 -14.06 -44.70 -80.87
C ALA A 51 -13.41 -44.01 -79.67
N LEU A 52 -13.67 -44.48 -78.45
CA LEU A 52 -13.06 -43.93 -77.23
C LEU A 52 -11.58 -44.31 -77.07
N HIS A 53 -11.15 -45.44 -77.64
CA HIS A 53 -9.76 -45.91 -77.54
C HIS A 53 -8.83 -45.35 -78.63
N MET A 54 -9.37 -45.01 -79.81
CA MET A 54 -8.57 -44.60 -80.98
C MET A 54 -8.51 -43.07 -81.21
N ASP A 55 -9.21 -42.26 -80.41
CA ASP A 55 -9.24 -40.81 -80.58
C ASP A 55 -8.16 -40.14 -79.70
N PRO A 56 -7.03 -39.66 -80.28
CA PRO A 56 -5.92 -39.09 -79.53
C PRO A 56 -6.22 -37.71 -78.94
N ALA A 57 -7.39 -37.13 -79.23
CA ALA A 57 -7.83 -35.84 -78.68
C ALA A 57 -8.57 -35.98 -77.33
N LEU A 58 -8.87 -37.19 -76.88
CA LEU A 58 -9.56 -37.48 -75.63
C LEU A 58 -8.56 -37.68 -74.48
N ASP A 59 -8.33 -36.60 -73.72
CA ASP A 59 -7.50 -36.60 -72.51
C ASP A 59 -8.25 -37.19 -71.29
N SER A 60 -7.53 -37.63 -70.25
CA SER A 60 -8.10 -38.32 -69.08
C SER A 60 -9.14 -37.51 -68.29
N GLY A 61 -9.07 -36.17 -68.38
CA GLY A 61 -10.04 -35.24 -67.78
C GLY A 61 -11.21 -34.81 -68.69
N SER A 62 -11.35 -35.41 -69.88
CA SER A 62 -12.41 -35.05 -70.84
C SER A 62 -13.74 -35.72 -70.48
N LEU A 63 -14.86 -35.03 -70.77
CA LEU A 63 -16.21 -35.59 -70.64
C LEU A 63 -16.79 -35.96 -72.01
N VAL A 64 -17.26 -37.19 -72.13
CA VAL A 64 -18.07 -37.65 -73.27
C VAL A 64 -19.50 -37.86 -72.80
N ARG A 65 -20.46 -37.22 -73.45
CA ARG A 65 -21.88 -37.37 -73.15
C ARG A 65 -22.51 -38.33 -74.15
N VAL A 66 -23.06 -39.42 -73.63
CA VAL A 66 -23.80 -40.45 -74.36
C VAL A 66 -25.28 -40.23 -74.12
N PHE A 67 -26.00 -39.86 -75.17
CA PHE A 67 -27.43 -39.64 -75.13
C PHE A 67 -28.14 -40.93 -75.57
N TRP A 68 -28.84 -41.57 -74.62
CA TRP A 68 -29.54 -42.83 -74.85
C TRP A 68 -31.07 -42.61 -74.87
N PRO A 69 -31.80 -43.20 -75.85
CA PRO A 69 -33.24 -43.01 -75.96
C PRO A 69 -34.01 -43.39 -74.68
N LYS A 70 -34.81 -42.44 -74.16
CA LYS A 70 -35.65 -42.61 -72.96
C LYS A 70 -36.65 -43.76 -73.09
N ASN A 71 -37.04 -44.13 -74.30
CA ASN A 71 -37.93 -45.27 -74.54
C ASN A 71 -37.27 -46.63 -74.23
N ARG A 72 -35.94 -46.77 -74.38
CA ARG A 72 -35.19 -48.01 -74.15
C ARG A 72 -34.83 -48.24 -72.69
N CYS A 73 -34.55 -47.18 -71.92
CA CYS A 73 -34.21 -47.29 -70.50
C CYS A 73 -35.17 -46.48 -69.63
N ALA A 74 -35.91 -47.15 -68.74
CA ALA A 74 -36.84 -46.49 -67.82
C ALA A 74 -36.12 -45.55 -66.82
N LEU A 75 -34.89 -45.88 -66.40
CA LEU A 75 -34.14 -45.08 -65.43
C LEU A 75 -33.77 -43.69 -65.95
N LEU A 76 -33.51 -43.55 -67.25
CA LEU A 76 -33.13 -42.27 -67.87
C LEU A 76 -34.34 -41.36 -68.17
N ARG A 77 -35.57 -41.81 -67.85
CA ARG A 77 -36.78 -40.99 -68.01
C ARG A 77 -36.93 -39.97 -66.88
N ASP A 78 -36.47 -40.32 -65.69
CA ASP A 78 -36.67 -39.57 -64.45
C ASP A 78 -35.49 -38.61 -64.15
N ASP A 79 -34.94 -37.99 -65.21
CA ASP A 79 -33.80 -37.06 -65.17
C ASP A 79 -32.55 -37.56 -64.44
N LEU A 80 -32.38 -38.89 -64.34
CA LEU A 80 -31.17 -39.51 -63.82
C LEU A 80 -30.03 -39.40 -64.84
N VAL A 81 -28.90 -38.85 -64.39
CA VAL A 81 -27.63 -38.86 -65.12
C VAL A 81 -26.69 -39.83 -64.44
N LEU A 82 -26.16 -40.79 -65.20
CA LEU A 82 -25.15 -41.72 -64.69
C LEU A 82 -23.78 -41.28 -65.18
N MET A 83 -22.86 -41.06 -64.25
CA MET A 83 -21.48 -40.71 -64.56
C MET A 83 -20.56 -41.88 -64.26
N ASP A 84 -19.85 -42.36 -65.28
CA ASP A 84 -18.79 -43.34 -65.16
C ASP A 84 -17.43 -42.64 -65.17
N SER A 85 -16.61 -42.92 -64.16
CA SER A 85 -15.29 -42.34 -63.99
C SER A 85 -14.21 -43.26 -64.54
N PRO A 86 -13.09 -42.73 -65.08
CA PRO A 86 -11.95 -43.57 -65.41
C PRO A 86 -11.41 -44.29 -64.16
N GLY A 87 -10.69 -45.39 -64.37
CA GLY A 87 -10.08 -46.14 -63.27
C GLY A 87 -9.15 -45.26 -62.42
N THR A 88 -9.29 -45.32 -61.10
CA THR A 88 -8.68 -44.39 -60.12
C THR A 88 -7.17 -44.54 -59.90
N ASP A 89 -6.44 -45.12 -60.85
CA ASP A 89 -5.00 -45.40 -60.72
C ASP A 89 -4.11 -44.21 -61.14
N VAL A 90 -4.73 -43.07 -61.50
CA VAL A 90 -4.04 -41.84 -61.91
C VAL A 90 -4.19 -40.78 -60.82
N THR A 91 -3.21 -40.66 -59.92
CA THR A 91 -3.32 -39.88 -58.67
C THR A 91 -3.05 -38.38 -58.83
N LEU A 92 -2.48 -37.94 -59.95
CA LEU A 92 -1.98 -36.56 -60.12
C LEU A 92 -3.08 -35.53 -60.47
N GLU A 93 -4.22 -35.96 -61.02
CA GLU A 93 -5.29 -35.06 -61.50
C GLU A 93 -6.60 -35.16 -60.69
N LEU A 94 -6.60 -35.98 -59.65
CA LEU A 94 -7.81 -36.37 -58.89
C LEU A 94 -8.59 -35.18 -58.31
N ASP A 95 -7.88 -34.16 -57.80
CA ASP A 95 -8.51 -32.98 -57.20
C ASP A 95 -9.25 -32.14 -58.26
N SER A 96 -8.68 -32.03 -59.47
CA SER A 96 -9.31 -31.31 -60.58
C SER A 96 -10.57 -32.01 -61.08
N TRP A 97 -10.58 -33.34 -61.06
CA TRP A 97 -11.74 -34.13 -61.45
C TRP A 97 -12.87 -34.04 -60.43
N ILE A 98 -12.54 -34.05 -59.14
CA ILE A 98 -13.51 -33.86 -58.07
C ILE A 98 -14.19 -32.48 -58.20
N ASP A 99 -13.41 -31.43 -58.41
CA ASP A 99 -13.93 -30.07 -58.55
C ASP A 99 -14.78 -29.89 -59.82
N LYS A 100 -14.45 -30.56 -60.93
CA LYS A 100 -15.17 -30.41 -62.20
C LYS A 100 -16.43 -31.27 -62.31
N PHE A 101 -16.43 -32.48 -61.73
CA PHE A 101 -17.43 -33.51 -62.04
C PHE A 101 -18.14 -34.08 -60.81
N CYS A 102 -17.58 -33.95 -59.60
CA CYS A 102 -18.13 -34.61 -58.41
C CYS A 102 -18.89 -33.67 -57.47
N LEU A 103 -18.66 -32.35 -57.51
CA LEU A 103 -19.32 -31.40 -56.59
C LEU A 103 -20.84 -31.39 -56.71
N ASP A 104 -21.38 -31.61 -57.91
CA ASP A 104 -22.82 -31.60 -58.18
C ASP A 104 -23.47 -33.00 -58.08
N ALA A 105 -22.73 -34.02 -57.66
CA ALA A 105 -23.26 -35.37 -57.56
C ALA A 105 -24.08 -35.56 -56.26
N ASP A 106 -25.34 -35.97 -56.39
CA ASP A 106 -26.21 -36.26 -55.24
C ASP A 106 -25.84 -37.56 -54.50
N VAL A 107 -25.33 -38.54 -55.26
CA VAL A 107 -25.05 -39.90 -54.81
C VAL A 107 -23.77 -40.41 -55.46
N PHE A 108 -22.87 -40.96 -54.63
CA PHE A 108 -21.67 -41.64 -55.08
C PHE A 108 -21.83 -43.15 -54.92
N VAL A 109 -21.35 -43.91 -55.90
CA VAL A 109 -21.39 -45.37 -55.87
C VAL A 109 -19.97 -45.92 -55.97
N LEU A 110 -19.48 -46.53 -54.90
CA LEU A 110 -18.21 -47.25 -54.88
C LEU A 110 -18.46 -48.72 -55.25
N VAL A 111 -18.00 -49.13 -56.43
CA VAL A 111 -18.14 -50.51 -56.89
C VAL A 111 -16.86 -51.29 -56.57
N GLY A 112 -16.85 -51.99 -55.43
CA GLY A 112 -15.74 -52.84 -55.02
C GLY A 112 -15.90 -54.27 -55.55
N ASN A 113 -14.80 -54.95 -55.88
CA ASN A 113 -14.83 -56.38 -56.19
C ASN A 113 -14.87 -57.20 -54.87
N ALA A 114 -15.82 -58.12 -54.70
CA ALA A 114 -15.91 -58.95 -53.49
C ALA A 114 -14.74 -59.93 -53.34
N GLU A 115 -14.10 -60.32 -54.45
CA GLU A 115 -12.93 -61.20 -54.46
C GLU A 115 -11.61 -60.47 -54.12
N SER A 116 -11.63 -59.14 -53.99
CA SER A 116 -10.43 -58.33 -53.78
C SER A 116 -10.62 -57.33 -52.65
N THR A 117 -9.54 -56.97 -51.95
CA THR A 117 -9.60 -55.92 -50.93
C THR A 117 -9.64 -54.55 -51.60
N LEU A 118 -10.45 -53.66 -51.05
CA LEU A 118 -10.59 -52.28 -51.54
C LEU A 118 -9.23 -51.58 -51.56
N MET A 119 -8.79 -51.10 -52.72
CA MET A 119 -7.45 -50.54 -52.90
C MET A 119 -7.32 -49.21 -52.16
N ASN A 120 -6.11 -48.88 -51.71
CA ASN A 120 -5.86 -47.61 -51.00
C ASN A 120 -6.12 -46.38 -51.88
N THR A 121 -6.00 -46.50 -53.21
CA THR A 121 -6.34 -45.45 -54.19
C THR A 121 -7.81 -45.09 -54.16
N GLU A 122 -8.70 -46.09 -54.13
CA GLU A 122 -10.15 -45.92 -54.00
C GLU A 122 -10.52 -45.27 -52.66
N LYS A 123 -9.89 -45.69 -51.55
CA LYS A 123 -10.09 -45.06 -50.23
C LYS A 123 -9.68 -43.60 -50.24
N LEU A 124 -8.53 -43.29 -50.85
CA LEU A 124 -7.98 -41.94 -50.90
C LEU A 124 -8.89 -41.01 -51.72
N PHE A 125 -9.49 -41.49 -52.81
CA PHE A 125 -10.47 -40.74 -53.58
C PHE A 125 -11.66 -40.31 -52.71
N PHE A 126 -12.30 -41.26 -52.02
CA PHE A 126 -13.44 -40.95 -51.16
C PHE A 126 -13.08 -40.10 -49.93
N HIS A 127 -11.86 -40.23 -49.40
CA HIS A 127 -11.37 -39.32 -48.36
C HIS A 127 -11.31 -37.87 -48.87
N LYS A 128 -10.72 -37.66 -50.05
CA LYS A 128 -10.67 -36.33 -50.69
C LYS A 128 -12.06 -35.78 -51.03
N VAL A 129 -12.99 -36.61 -51.49
CA VAL A 129 -14.39 -36.20 -51.69
C VAL A 129 -15.03 -35.78 -50.36
N SER A 130 -14.78 -36.49 -49.27
CA SER A 130 -15.31 -36.16 -47.94
C SER A 130 -14.73 -34.88 -47.32
N GLU A 131 -13.53 -34.46 -47.74
CA GLU A 131 -12.95 -33.16 -47.39
C GLU A 131 -13.63 -32.01 -48.13
N ARG A 132 -14.11 -32.25 -49.37
CA ARG A 132 -14.73 -31.23 -50.23
C ARG A 132 -16.25 -31.13 -50.07
N ILE A 133 -16.93 -32.24 -49.80
CA ILE A 133 -18.39 -32.31 -49.67
C ILE A 133 -18.75 -32.72 -48.25
N SER A 134 -19.53 -31.89 -47.56
CA SER A 134 -19.99 -32.19 -46.21
C SER A 134 -21.08 -33.26 -46.23
N LYS A 135 -20.71 -34.52 -45.97
CA LYS A 135 -21.59 -35.72 -45.94
C LYS A 135 -22.12 -36.17 -47.31
N PRO A 136 -21.27 -36.68 -48.21
CA PRO A 136 -21.73 -37.30 -49.45
C PRO A 136 -22.56 -38.56 -49.16
N ASN A 137 -23.63 -38.78 -49.93
CA ASN A 137 -24.39 -40.04 -49.89
C ASN A 137 -23.60 -41.10 -50.67
N VAL A 138 -22.91 -42.00 -49.97
CA VAL A 138 -22.09 -43.03 -50.60
C VAL A 138 -22.74 -44.40 -50.45
N PHE A 139 -23.04 -45.06 -51.57
CA PHE A 139 -23.38 -46.48 -51.61
C PHE A 139 -22.15 -47.30 -51.97
N ILE A 140 -21.90 -48.36 -51.20
CA ILE A 140 -20.82 -49.31 -51.48
C ILE A 140 -21.45 -50.57 -52.03
N LEU A 141 -21.14 -50.90 -53.28
CA LEU A 141 -21.61 -52.09 -53.97
C LEU A 141 -20.47 -53.08 -54.12
N HIS A 142 -20.53 -54.19 -53.39
CA HIS A 142 -19.64 -55.31 -53.60
C HIS A 142 -20.13 -56.15 -54.78
N ASN A 143 -19.49 -55.96 -55.94
CA ASN A 143 -19.75 -56.71 -57.15
C ASN A 143 -19.09 -58.10 -57.08
N ARG A 144 -19.60 -59.07 -57.84
CA ARG A 144 -19.15 -60.48 -57.85
C ARG A 144 -19.28 -61.22 -56.51
N TRP A 145 -20.28 -60.85 -55.69
CA TRP A 145 -20.54 -61.53 -54.42
C TRP A 145 -20.84 -63.02 -54.59
N ASP A 146 -21.42 -63.41 -55.72
CA ASP A 146 -21.68 -64.80 -56.12
C ASP A 146 -20.41 -65.67 -56.14
N ALA A 147 -19.24 -65.10 -56.47
CA ALA A 147 -17.97 -65.84 -56.43
C ALA A 147 -17.56 -66.22 -55.00
N SER A 148 -17.93 -65.42 -54.00
CA SER A 148 -17.57 -65.62 -52.58
C SER A 148 -18.45 -66.64 -51.84
N VAL A 149 -19.58 -67.06 -52.44
CA VAL A 149 -20.55 -67.98 -51.84
C VAL A 149 -20.15 -69.46 -52.03
N THR A 150 -19.02 -69.73 -52.70
CA THR A 150 -18.59 -71.10 -53.07
C THR A 150 -17.60 -71.74 -52.09
N GLU A 151 -17.57 -71.34 -50.81
CA GLU A 151 -16.77 -72.02 -49.78
C GLU A 151 -17.66 -72.79 -48.77
N PRO A 152 -17.38 -74.09 -48.49
CA PRO A 152 -18.23 -74.93 -47.64
C PRO A 152 -18.16 -74.57 -46.13
N GLU A 153 -19.33 -74.62 -45.49
CA GLU A 153 -19.65 -74.12 -44.14
C GLU A 153 -19.23 -75.03 -42.96
N LEU A 154 -18.97 -74.37 -41.82
CA LEU A 154 -19.38 -74.71 -40.45
C LEU A 154 -18.41 -75.33 -39.42
N ILE A 155 -17.14 -75.64 -39.73
CA ILE A 155 -16.16 -76.03 -38.68
C ILE A 155 -15.14 -74.91 -38.40
N ASP A 156 -14.89 -74.03 -39.36
CA ASP A 156 -13.90 -72.98 -39.21
C ASP A 156 -14.47 -71.66 -38.65
N GLN A 157 -15.76 -71.49 -38.44
CA GLN A 157 -16.30 -70.16 -38.07
C GLN A 157 -15.95 -69.75 -36.63
N GLU A 158 -15.90 -70.68 -35.67
CA GLU A 158 -15.49 -70.40 -34.29
C GLU A 158 -13.96 -70.25 -34.18
N PHE A 159 -13.20 -71.11 -34.87
CA PHE A 159 -11.74 -70.99 -34.97
C PHE A 159 -11.28 -69.75 -35.75
N ILE A 160 -11.93 -69.39 -36.86
CA ILE A 160 -11.65 -68.15 -37.62
C ILE A 160 -12.11 -66.94 -36.82
N SER A 161 -13.25 -66.95 -36.12
CA SER A 161 -13.67 -65.79 -35.31
C SER A 161 -12.76 -65.56 -34.10
N GLN A 162 -12.35 -66.61 -33.38
CA GLN A 162 -11.39 -66.49 -32.28
C GLN A 162 -9.98 -66.14 -32.78
N SER A 163 -9.53 -66.74 -33.88
CA SER A 163 -8.23 -66.40 -34.50
C SER A 163 -8.24 -64.99 -35.10
N ALA A 164 -9.37 -64.51 -35.64
CA ALA A 164 -9.54 -63.15 -36.13
C ALA A 164 -9.60 -62.13 -34.99
N VAL A 165 -10.26 -62.45 -33.87
CA VAL A 165 -10.26 -61.61 -32.67
C VAL A 165 -8.86 -61.55 -32.09
N ARG A 166 -8.15 -62.68 -32.00
CA ARG A 166 -6.76 -62.73 -31.54
C ARG A 166 -5.84 -61.91 -32.44
N THR A 167 -5.81 -62.18 -33.75
CA THR A 167 -4.95 -61.44 -34.69
C THR A 167 -5.27 -59.95 -34.79
N LYS A 168 -6.54 -59.54 -34.64
CA LYS A 168 -6.92 -58.11 -34.61
C LYS A 168 -6.60 -57.44 -33.29
N PHE A 169 -6.93 -58.04 -32.16
CA PHE A 169 -6.91 -57.36 -30.86
C PHE A 169 -5.66 -57.64 -30.01
N GLU A 170 -4.88 -58.68 -30.30
CA GLU A 170 -3.67 -59.03 -29.54
C GLU A 170 -2.66 -57.87 -29.54
N GLN A 171 -2.34 -57.31 -30.71
CA GLN A 171 -1.46 -56.14 -30.81
C GLN A 171 -2.02 -54.91 -30.08
N HIS A 172 -3.34 -54.66 -30.17
CA HIS A 172 -3.98 -53.56 -29.48
C HIS A 172 -4.00 -53.75 -27.96
N THR A 173 -4.15 -54.98 -27.48
CA THR A 173 -4.15 -55.34 -26.06
C THR A 173 -2.75 -55.15 -25.47
N VAL A 174 -1.70 -55.61 -26.17
CA VAL A 174 -0.31 -55.40 -25.78
C VAL A 174 0.04 -53.91 -25.75
N ARG A 175 -0.38 -53.15 -26.76
CA ARG A 175 -0.18 -51.69 -26.77
C ARG A 175 -0.94 -50.98 -25.64
N ALA A 176 -2.17 -51.39 -25.33
CA ALA A 176 -2.95 -50.83 -24.24
C ALA A 176 -2.31 -51.11 -22.87
N TRP A 177 -1.71 -52.29 -22.69
CA TRP A 177 -0.89 -52.64 -21.54
C TRP A 177 0.31 -51.71 -21.37
N GLN A 178 1.11 -51.53 -22.42
CA GLN A 178 2.27 -50.62 -22.41
C GLN A 178 1.86 -49.20 -22.04
N ILE A 179 0.77 -48.68 -22.65
CA ILE A 179 0.26 -47.34 -22.33
C ILE A 179 -0.17 -47.24 -20.86
N THR A 180 -0.83 -48.26 -20.33
CA THR A 180 -1.31 -48.26 -18.93
C THR A 180 -0.15 -48.33 -17.94
N GLU A 181 0.87 -49.12 -18.25
CA GLU A 181 2.12 -49.21 -17.49
C GLU A 181 2.88 -47.87 -17.50
N ASP A 182 3.03 -47.25 -18.67
CA ASP A 182 3.65 -45.92 -18.83
C ASP A 182 2.91 -44.85 -18.01
N ILE A 183 1.57 -44.84 -18.06
CA ILE A 183 0.75 -43.91 -17.28
C ILE A 183 0.98 -44.12 -15.78
N LYS A 184 1.01 -45.37 -15.30
CA LYS A 184 1.29 -45.67 -13.88
C LYS A 184 2.68 -45.17 -13.49
N ALA A 185 3.70 -45.47 -14.28
CA ALA A 185 5.07 -45.02 -14.03
C ALA A 185 5.20 -43.49 -13.96
N VAL A 186 4.60 -42.77 -14.91
CA VAL A 186 4.58 -41.30 -14.93
C VAL A 186 3.83 -40.75 -13.72
N MET A 187 2.68 -41.33 -13.36
CA MET A 187 1.90 -40.87 -12.20
C MET A 187 2.65 -41.12 -10.89
N ASP A 188 3.32 -42.26 -10.73
CA ASP A 188 4.15 -42.55 -9.57
C ASP A 188 5.34 -41.60 -9.46
N ALA A 189 6.02 -41.32 -10.57
CA ALA A 189 7.10 -40.32 -10.62
C ALA A 189 6.60 -38.92 -10.20
N ILE A 190 5.42 -38.49 -10.69
CA ILE A 190 4.80 -37.22 -10.28
C ILE A 190 4.42 -37.24 -8.80
N ASN A 191 3.86 -38.34 -8.30
CA ASN A 191 3.46 -38.47 -6.90
C ASN A 191 4.68 -38.36 -5.97
N ILE A 192 5.78 -39.06 -6.28
CA ILE A 192 7.04 -39.02 -5.53
C ILE A 192 7.64 -37.60 -5.59
N ALA A 193 7.84 -37.04 -6.78
CA ALA A 193 8.42 -35.71 -6.94
C ALA A 193 7.58 -34.61 -6.26
N SER A 194 6.24 -34.73 -6.31
CA SER A 194 5.34 -33.79 -5.63
C SER A 194 5.41 -33.92 -4.10
N ALA A 195 5.63 -35.12 -3.56
CA ALA A 195 5.79 -35.36 -2.14
C ALA A 195 7.12 -34.81 -1.63
N ASP A 196 8.23 -35.06 -2.34
CA ASP A 196 9.55 -34.53 -1.98
C ASP A 196 9.54 -33.00 -2.00
N ARG A 197 9.00 -32.39 -3.07
CA ARG A 197 8.89 -30.93 -3.17
C ARG A 197 8.01 -30.34 -2.07
N LYS A 198 6.97 -31.08 -1.64
CA LYS A 198 6.09 -30.67 -0.54
C LYS A 198 6.85 -30.65 0.78
N ILE A 199 7.66 -31.66 1.06
CA ILE A 199 8.50 -31.72 2.27
C ILE A 199 9.45 -30.51 2.30
N CYS A 200 10.19 -30.24 1.23
CA CYS A 200 11.06 -29.06 1.18
C CYS A 200 10.28 -27.75 1.40
N CYS A 201 9.10 -27.59 0.79
CA CYS A 201 8.27 -26.40 1.00
C CYS A 201 7.75 -26.27 2.44
N LEU A 202 7.51 -27.39 3.13
CA LEU A 202 7.08 -27.40 4.53
C LEU A 202 8.23 -26.95 5.45
N GLU A 203 9.43 -27.49 5.24
CA GLU A 203 10.65 -27.11 5.96
C GLU A 203 10.97 -25.62 5.77
N GLU A 204 11.00 -25.13 4.52
CA GLU A 204 11.22 -23.71 4.23
C GLU A 204 10.18 -22.82 4.91
N ARG A 205 8.91 -23.24 4.94
CA ARG A 205 7.82 -22.49 5.57
C ARG A 205 8.02 -22.42 7.09
N GLU A 206 8.44 -23.51 7.72
CA GLU A 206 8.74 -23.55 9.16
C GLU A 206 9.94 -22.66 9.49
N GLU A 207 11.01 -22.70 8.71
CA GLU A 207 12.15 -21.80 8.87
C GLU A 207 11.74 -20.32 8.77
N GLN A 208 10.90 -19.96 7.78
CA GLN A 208 10.41 -18.58 7.67
C GLN A 208 9.51 -18.20 8.85
N ARG A 209 8.73 -19.14 9.40
CA ARG A 209 7.86 -18.90 10.56
C ARG A 209 8.68 -18.69 11.83
N ASP A 210 9.68 -19.54 12.07
CA ASP A 210 10.59 -19.41 13.21
C ASP A 210 11.35 -18.08 13.15
N ARG A 211 11.79 -17.68 11.96
CA ARG A 211 12.41 -16.36 11.74
C ARG A 211 11.46 -15.21 12.03
N LEU A 212 10.20 -15.31 11.60
CA LEU A 212 9.19 -14.29 11.88
C LEU A 212 8.91 -14.16 13.38
N ASP A 213 8.76 -15.29 14.08
CA ASP A 213 8.53 -15.31 15.52
C ASP A 213 9.74 -14.75 16.29
N PHE A 214 10.96 -15.04 15.81
CA PHE A 214 12.18 -14.43 16.32
C PHE A 214 12.18 -12.90 16.15
N VAL A 215 11.88 -12.40 14.94
CA VAL A 215 11.85 -10.95 14.65
C VAL A 215 10.81 -10.24 15.53
N ARG A 216 9.60 -10.79 15.63
CA ARG A 216 8.53 -10.25 16.51
C ARG A 216 8.94 -10.23 17.97
N GLY A 217 9.54 -11.32 18.45
CA GLY A 217 10.03 -11.43 19.82
C GLY A 217 11.13 -10.40 20.13
N GLN A 218 12.09 -10.22 19.22
CA GLN A 218 13.15 -9.23 19.35
C GLN A 218 12.62 -7.81 19.27
N MET A 219 11.70 -7.52 18.34
CA MET A 219 11.07 -6.21 18.21
C MET A 219 10.29 -5.83 19.48
N SER A 220 9.53 -6.76 20.07
CA SER A 220 8.82 -6.48 21.34
C SER A 220 9.79 -6.10 22.46
N ARG A 221 10.87 -6.87 22.63
CA ARG A 221 11.89 -6.60 23.66
C ARG A 221 12.63 -5.28 23.40
N LEU A 222 12.98 -5.04 22.14
CA LEU A 222 13.66 -3.82 21.72
C LEU A 222 12.76 -2.59 21.92
N SER A 223 11.47 -2.70 21.57
CA SER A 223 10.47 -1.66 21.81
C SER A 223 10.43 -1.25 23.27
N ASP A 224 10.36 -2.22 24.18
CA ASP A 224 10.28 -1.93 25.62
C ASP A 224 11.59 -1.34 26.14
N SER A 225 12.74 -1.86 25.70
CA SER A 225 14.06 -1.31 26.01
C SER A 225 14.21 0.15 25.54
N VAL A 226 13.83 0.43 24.30
CA VAL A 226 13.88 1.78 23.70
C VAL A 226 12.93 2.73 24.40
N LYS A 227 11.68 2.32 24.67
CA LYS A 227 10.71 3.15 25.42
C LYS A 227 11.24 3.52 26.81
N ASN A 228 11.83 2.57 27.52
CA ASN A 228 12.43 2.83 28.83
C ASN A 228 13.63 3.78 28.71
N ARG A 229 14.50 3.58 27.70
CA ARG A 229 15.64 4.47 27.46
C ARG A 229 15.21 5.89 27.10
N ILE A 230 14.16 6.04 26.29
CA ILE A 230 13.57 7.35 25.97
C ILE A 230 13.07 8.01 27.25
N ARG A 231 12.35 7.29 28.13
CA ARG A 231 11.90 7.82 29.43
C ARG A 231 13.07 8.30 30.29
N THR A 232 14.10 7.46 30.47
CA THR A 232 15.27 7.85 31.29
C THR A 232 15.98 9.08 30.71
N LEU A 233 16.16 9.14 29.39
CA LEU A 233 16.76 10.31 28.72
C LEU A 233 15.90 11.58 28.88
N THR A 234 14.58 11.44 28.79
CA THR A 234 13.60 12.52 28.96
C THR A 234 13.66 13.08 30.39
N ASP A 235 13.78 12.21 31.39
CA ASP A 235 13.94 12.60 32.79
C ASP A 235 15.32 13.25 33.05
N ASP A 236 16.40 12.69 32.50
CA ASP A 236 17.75 13.25 32.59
C ASP A 236 17.84 14.65 31.95
N VAL A 237 17.21 14.86 30.79
CA VAL A 237 17.12 16.18 30.14
C VAL A 237 16.36 17.16 31.02
N THR A 238 15.27 16.74 31.64
CA THR A 238 14.47 17.58 32.54
C THR A 238 15.31 18.05 33.72
N ALA A 239 16.08 17.14 34.33
CA ALA A 239 16.96 17.45 35.45
C ALA A 239 18.13 18.37 35.03
N LYS A 240 18.79 18.08 33.91
CA LYS A 240 19.91 18.88 33.36
C LYS A 240 19.48 20.29 32.97
N VAL A 241 18.32 20.45 32.32
CA VAL A 241 17.79 21.76 31.93
C VAL A 241 17.35 22.55 33.16
N ALA A 242 16.73 21.89 34.15
CA ALA A 242 16.34 22.55 35.39
C ALA A 242 17.55 23.04 36.19
N SER A 243 18.61 22.22 36.34
CA SER A 243 19.83 22.62 37.04
C SER A 243 20.58 23.72 36.30
N ALA A 244 20.73 23.62 34.97
CA ALA A 244 21.37 24.64 34.17
C ALA A 244 20.62 25.98 34.22
N LEU A 245 19.28 25.96 34.18
CA LEU A 245 18.48 27.18 34.29
C LEU A 245 18.54 27.78 35.70
N LEU A 246 18.58 26.95 36.75
CA LEU A 246 18.78 27.43 38.12
C LEU A 246 20.17 28.07 38.30
N ASP A 247 21.24 27.50 37.76
CA ASP A 247 22.57 28.12 37.77
C ASP A 247 22.58 29.47 37.04
N GLN A 248 21.85 29.58 35.92
CA GLN A 248 21.67 30.83 35.20
C GLN A 248 20.87 31.86 36.02
N ILE A 249 19.86 31.43 36.80
CA ILE A 249 19.13 32.31 37.72
C ILE A 249 20.04 32.87 38.82
N HIS A 250 20.98 32.08 39.33
CA HIS A 250 21.94 32.55 40.35
C HIS A 250 22.95 33.57 39.79
N SER A 251 23.25 33.51 38.49
CA SER A 251 24.12 34.47 37.79
C SER A 251 23.37 35.67 37.18
N LEU A 252 22.04 35.71 37.29
CA LEU A 252 21.20 36.81 36.84
C LEU A 252 21.64 38.20 37.34
N PRO A 253 22.09 38.38 38.60
CA PRO A 253 22.58 39.69 39.06
C PRO A 253 23.77 40.19 38.24
N VAL A 254 24.69 39.30 37.86
CA VAL A 254 25.88 39.64 37.05
C VAL A 254 25.47 40.02 35.62
N LEU A 255 24.52 39.29 35.03
CA LEU A 255 24.00 39.57 33.69
C LEU A 255 23.26 40.91 33.61
N VAL A 256 22.55 41.29 34.68
CA VAL A 256 21.86 42.59 34.77
C VAL A 256 22.84 43.75 35.00
N GLU A 257 23.94 43.52 35.71
CA GLU A 257 25.00 44.52 35.90
C GLU A 257 25.84 44.74 34.63
N GLU A 258 26.06 43.70 33.83
CA GLU A 258 26.78 43.77 32.56
C GLU A 258 26.01 44.58 31.50
N PHE A 259 24.69 44.69 31.62
CA PHE A 259 23.86 45.48 30.72
C PHE A 259 24.09 46.98 30.90
N ARG A 260 24.60 47.63 29.83
CA ARG A 260 24.82 49.07 29.75
C ARG A 260 23.93 49.69 28.67
N ALA A 261 23.04 50.59 29.07
CA ALA A 261 22.21 51.40 28.18
C ALA A 261 21.91 52.76 28.84
N ASP A 262 21.60 53.77 28.04
CA ASP A 262 21.31 55.11 28.53
C ASP A 262 20.02 55.11 29.37
N PHE A 263 20.15 55.39 30.66
CA PHE A 263 19.03 55.48 31.59
C PHE A 263 18.54 56.93 31.69
N SER A 264 17.27 57.17 31.34
CA SER A 264 16.60 58.44 31.59
C SER A 264 15.29 58.18 32.34
N PRO A 265 14.98 58.96 33.40
CA PRO A 265 13.80 58.73 34.26
C PRO A 265 12.49 59.23 33.63
N THR A 266 12.32 59.07 32.31
CA THR A 266 11.10 59.43 31.57
C THR A 266 10.30 58.16 31.27
N PRO A 267 8.95 58.18 31.38
CA PRO A 267 8.13 56.97 31.36
C PRO A 267 8.25 56.18 30.04
N GLU A 268 8.32 56.85 28.90
CA GLU A 268 8.46 56.21 27.58
C GLU A 268 9.84 55.55 27.40
N ASN A 269 10.92 56.22 27.85
CA ASN A 269 12.26 55.66 27.77
C ASN A 269 12.50 54.53 28.78
N LEU A 270 11.74 54.53 29.88
CA LEU A 270 11.79 53.50 30.90
C LEU A 270 11.18 52.17 30.40
N GLU A 271 10.05 52.23 29.69
CA GLU A 271 9.47 51.06 29.03
C GLU A 271 10.40 50.49 27.94
N LEU A 272 11.04 51.38 27.16
CA LEU A 272 12.04 50.98 26.15
C LEU A 272 13.30 50.37 26.78
N TYR A 273 13.75 50.89 27.93
CA TYR A 273 14.87 50.33 28.68
C TYR A 273 14.54 48.93 29.20
N LYS A 274 13.34 48.72 29.76
CA LYS A 274 12.88 47.40 30.23
C LYS A 274 12.82 46.39 29.10
N SER A 275 12.23 46.74 27.96
CA SER A 275 12.09 45.80 26.84
C SER A 275 13.45 45.36 26.31
N LYS A 276 14.41 46.29 26.19
CA LYS A 276 15.80 45.99 25.84
C LYS A 276 16.51 45.14 26.88
N LEU A 277 16.30 45.42 28.18
CA LEU A 277 16.86 44.62 29.27
C LEU A 277 16.32 43.19 29.25
N VAL A 278 15.01 43.02 29.09
CA VAL A 278 14.35 41.72 29.02
C VAL A 278 14.82 40.93 27.79
N GLN A 279 14.90 41.55 26.62
CA GLN A 279 15.40 40.92 25.40
C GLN A 279 16.87 40.49 25.54
N HIS A 280 17.71 41.34 26.14
CA HIS A 280 19.12 41.02 26.38
C HIS A 280 19.26 39.82 27.32
N LEU A 281 18.51 39.80 28.42
CA LEU A 281 18.52 38.71 29.38
C LEU A 281 18.00 37.42 28.75
N GLU A 282 16.92 37.48 27.98
CA GLU A 282 16.36 36.32 27.29
C GLU A 282 17.36 35.70 26.31
N GLN A 283 18.05 36.51 25.51
CA GLN A 283 19.11 36.05 24.60
C GLN A 283 20.31 35.45 25.33
N ARG A 284 20.72 36.03 26.47
CA ARG A 284 21.85 35.54 27.25
C ARG A 284 21.51 34.25 27.99
N LEU A 285 20.31 34.16 28.57
CA LEU A 285 19.82 32.97 29.26
C LEU A 285 19.58 31.83 28.27
N SER A 286 18.96 32.08 27.12
CA SER A 286 18.74 31.05 26.10
C SER A 286 20.05 30.59 25.44
N GLY A 287 20.97 31.51 25.14
CA GLY A 287 22.29 31.19 24.62
C GLY A 287 23.16 30.43 25.62
N GLY A 288 23.12 30.80 26.91
CA GLY A 288 23.81 30.10 27.99
C GLY A 288 23.26 28.70 28.23
N LEU A 289 21.93 28.56 28.20
CA LEU A 289 21.25 27.27 28.32
C LEU A 289 21.55 26.37 27.12
N ALA A 290 21.54 26.92 25.90
CA ALA A 290 21.95 26.22 24.70
C ALA A 290 23.40 25.74 24.82
N HIS A 291 24.36 26.60 25.19
CA HIS A 291 25.76 26.18 25.27
C HIS A 291 25.99 25.04 26.29
N ARG A 292 25.30 25.07 27.44
CA ARG A 292 25.45 24.05 28.50
C ARG A 292 24.70 22.76 28.21
N CYS A 293 23.50 22.84 27.63
CA CYS A 293 22.65 21.65 27.42
C CYS A 293 22.81 21.03 26.03
N HIS A 294 23.09 21.83 24.99
CA HIS A 294 23.07 21.36 23.61
C HIS A 294 24.09 20.26 23.34
N GLY A 295 25.34 20.39 23.82
CA GLY A 295 26.39 19.39 23.58
C GLY A 295 26.07 18.01 24.16
N ASP A 296 25.69 17.96 25.43
CA ASP A 296 25.40 16.70 26.12
C ASP A 296 24.10 16.07 25.64
N VAL A 297 23.02 16.87 25.50
CA VAL A 297 21.72 16.36 25.07
C VAL A 297 21.77 15.87 23.62
N LEU A 298 22.47 16.56 22.71
CA LEU A 298 22.64 16.07 21.34
C LEU A 298 23.46 14.79 21.26
N ARG A 299 24.51 14.65 22.09
CA ARG A 299 25.28 13.41 22.16
C ARG A 299 24.38 12.26 22.64
N ASP A 300 23.65 12.48 23.72
CA ASP A 300 22.76 11.49 24.32
C ASP A 300 21.65 11.05 23.33
N ILE A 301 21.08 11.99 22.56
CA ILE A 301 20.10 11.70 21.48
C ILE A 301 20.74 10.92 20.33
N ARG A 302 21.93 11.33 19.87
CA ARG A 302 22.63 10.68 18.76
C ARG A 302 23.05 9.26 19.12
N ASP A 303 23.49 9.03 20.35
CA ASP A 303 23.85 7.70 20.84
C ASP A 303 22.62 6.81 20.97
N ALA A 304 21.49 7.35 21.45
CA ALA A 304 20.22 6.63 21.46
C ALA A 304 19.76 6.25 20.04
N GLN A 305 19.82 7.17 19.08
CA GLN A 305 19.47 6.90 17.67
C GLN A 305 20.38 5.84 17.03
N ARG A 306 21.69 5.88 17.31
CA ARG A 306 22.65 4.85 16.84
C ARG A 306 22.32 3.48 17.41
N LEU A 307 22.12 3.39 18.72
CA LEU A 307 21.76 2.14 19.39
C LEU A 307 20.45 1.55 18.86
N MET A 308 19.42 2.39 18.64
CA MET A 308 18.17 1.96 18.02
C MET A 308 18.41 1.42 16.60
N THR A 309 19.22 2.10 15.80
CA THR A 309 19.52 1.70 14.42
C THR A 309 20.33 0.40 14.37
N ASP A 310 21.35 0.26 15.22
CA ASP A 310 22.21 -0.92 15.28
C ASP A 310 21.45 -2.15 15.80
N SER A 311 20.51 -1.95 16.72
CA SER A 311 19.66 -3.02 17.27
C SER A 311 18.58 -3.48 16.29
N VAL A 312 18.09 -2.59 15.42
CA VAL A 312 17.12 -2.92 14.36
C VAL A 312 17.81 -3.54 13.13
N ARG A 313 19.08 -3.21 12.88
CA ARG A 313 19.85 -3.69 11.72
C ARG A 313 19.76 -5.22 11.47
N PRO A 314 19.94 -6.11 12.46
CA PRO A 314 19.86 -7.56 12.22
C PRO A 314 18.43 -8.09 12.00
N LEU A 315 17.40 -7.33 12.35
CA LEU A 315 15.99 -7.74 12.25
C LEU A 315 15.39 -7.46 10.87
N VAL A 316 16.06 -6.65 10.07
CA VAL A 316 15.57 -6.14 8.79
C VAL A 316 16.20 -6.90 7.62
N SER A 317 15.44 -7.10 6.54
CA SER A 317 15.94 -7.71 5.31
C SER A 317 17.07 -6.87 4.66
N PRO A 318 18.05 -7.50 3.98
CA PRO A 318 19.19 -6.79 3.38
C PRO A 318 18.78 -5.75 2.32
N SER A 319 17.63 -5.93 1.69
CA SER A 319 17.00 -4.98 0.75
C SER A 319 16.59 -3.67 1.42
N VAL A 320 16.05 -3.72 2.64
CA VAL A 320 15.60 -2.53 3.39
C VAL A 320 16.77 -1.88 4.15
N GLN A 321 17.87 -2.61 4.34
CA GLN A 321 19.07 -2.15 5.05
C GLN A 321 19.77 -0.99 4.33
N GLN A 322 19.76 -0.94 3.00
CA GLN A 322 20.30 0.18 2.21
C GLN A 322 19.53 1.49 2.43
N GLN A 323 18.24 1.41 2.77
CA GLN A 323 17.42 2.59 3.03
C GLN A 323 17.61 3.13 4.47
N LEU A 324 18.21 2.35 5.40
CA LEU A 324 18.49 2.74 6.80
C LEU A 324 19.64 3.73 6.94
N CYS A 325 20.45 3.92 5.90
CA CYS A 325 21.59 4.84 5.92
C CYS A 325 21.25 6.32 5.61
N ALA A 326 19.98 6.68 5.46
CA ALA A 326 19.61 8.08 5.24
C ALA A 326 19.94 8.92 6.51
N PRO A 327 20.72 10.01 6.40
CA PRO A 327 21.07 10.84 7.55
C PRO A 327 19.80 11.46 8.13
N SER A 328 19.53 11.19 9.41
CA SER A 328 18.46 11.89 10.13
C SER A 328 18.83 13.38 10.18
N SER A 329 17.87 14.25 9.86
CA SER A 329 18.01 15.70 9.94
C SER A 329 18.64 16.12 11.26
N ALA A 330 19.52 17.12 11.23
CA ALA A 330 20.15 17.65 12.43
C ALA A 330 19.07 18.21 13.37
N PHE A 331 18.87 17.55 14.51
CA PHE A 331 17.99 18.04 15.55
C PHE A 331 18.58 19.32 16.16
N GLU A 332 17.80 20.40 16.18
CA GLU A 332 18.18 21.65 16.82
C GLU A 332 17.23 21.93 17.99
N MET A 333 17.81 22.10 19.18
CA MET A 333 17.06 22.31 20.41
C MET A 333 16.74 23.80 20.58
N THR A 334 15.46 24.13 20.77
CA THR A 334 14.97 25.51 20.87
C THR A 334 14.51 25.81 22.28
N PHE A 335 15.02 26.88 22.87
CA PHE A 335 14.65 27.33 24.22
C PHE A 335 13.77 28.57 24.13
N ASP A 336 12.50 28.44 24.49
CA ASP A 336 11.59 29.57 24.63
C ASP A 336 11.31 29.82 26.12
N LEU A 337 11.77 30.97 26.61
CA LEU A 337 11.60 31.40 27.99
C LEU A 337 10.47 32.43 28.12
N SER A 338 10.02 33.04 27.00
CA SER A 338 8.96 34.04 26.92
C SER A 338 9.02 35.09 28.04
N LEU A 339 10.25 35.57 28.32
CA LEU A 339 10.55 36.48 29.42
C LEU A 339 9.83 37.83 29.26
N ALA A 340 9.65 38.27 28.01
CA ALA A 340 8.87 39.45 27.66
C ALA A 340 7.40 39.39 28.14
N ALA A 341 6.76 38.22 28.07
CA ALA A 341 5.38 38.04 28.52
C ALA A 341 5.27 37.94 30.06
N LEU A 342 6.30 37.38 30.71
CA LEU A 342 6.34 37.17 32.16
C LEU A 342 6.70 38.42 32.96
N CYS A 343 7.47 39.33 32.36
CA CYS A 343 7.90 40.58 32.98
C CYS A 343 6.96 41.78 32.75
N GLY A 344 5.85 41.59 32.02
CA GLY A 344 4.88 42.67 31.73
C GLY A 344 4.17 43.24 32.96
N ASP A 345 4.07 42.47 34.05
CA ASP A 345 3.43 42.89 35.31
C ASP A 345 4.36 43.69 36.25
N PHE A 346 5.61 43.93 35.87
CA PHE A 346 6.60 44.58 36.74
C PHE A 346 6.29 46.08 36.93
N ARG A 347 5.90 46.44 38.17
CA ARG A 347 5.72 47.82 38.63
C ARG A 347 6.95 48.28 39.40
N GLU A 348 7.46 49.45 39.04
CA GLU A 348 8.67 50.02 39.61
C GLU A 348 8.37 50.86 40.86
N ASP A 349 9.27 50.81 41.84
CA ASP A 349 9.27 51.74 42.98
C ASP A 349 10.61 52.49 42.97
N ILE A 350 10.70 53.51 42.11
CA ILE A 350 11.88 54.41 41.97
C ILE A 350 11.65 55.72 42.75
N ASP A 351 10.54 55.82 43.49
CA ASP A 351 10.21 57.00 44.27
C ASP A 351 11.20 57.17 45.42
N PHE A 352 11.72 58.38 45.56
CA PHE A 352 12.62 58.71 46.65
C PHE A 352 11.90 58.52 48.00
N ARG A 353 12.35 57.55 48.79
CA ARG A 353 11.94 57.35 50.19
C ARG A 353 13.10 57.62 51.12
N PHE A 354 12.94 58.63 51.98
CA PHE A 354 13.92 58.95 53.00
C PHE A 354 14.02 57.82 54.04
N SER A 355 15.23 57.32 54.31
CA SER A 355 15.46 56.15 55.18
C SER A 355 14.99 56.38 56.63
N LEU A 356 14.97 57.64 57.07
CA LEU A 356 14.47 58.12 58.36
C LEU A 356 13.14 58.87 58.20
N GLY A 357 12.29 58.42 57.28
CA GLY A 357 10.93 58.92 57.14
C GLY A 357 10.20 58.91 58.49
N TRP A 358 9.31 59.88 58.71
CA TRP A 358 8.56 60.00 59.97
C TRP A 358 7.84 58.71 60.36
N THR A 359 7.42 57.89 59.40
CA THR A 359 6.82 56.56 59.63
C THR A 359 7.83 55.56 60.21
N ALA A 360 9.07 55.50 59.69
CA ALA A 360 10.14 54.64 60.21
C ALA A 360 10.56 55.07 61.63
N LEU A 361 10.66 56.37 61.87
CA LEU A 361 11.01 56.96 63.16
C LEU A 361 9.94 56.65 64.22
N VAL A 362 8.65 56.78 63.87
CA VAL A 362 7.52 56.40 64.73
C VAL A 362 7.52 54.89 65.01
N THR A 363 7.79 54.03 64.00
CA THR A 363 7.84 52.57 64.22
C THR A 363 8.98 52.13 65.15
N ARG A 364 10.12 52.85 65.15
CA ARG A 364 11.31 52.49 65.93
C ARG A 364 11.26 53.01 67.38
N PHE A 365 10.60 54.14 67.63
CA PHE A 365 10.45 54.73 68.97
C PHE A 365 9.15 54.35 69.69
N VAL A 366 8.08 54.00 68.97
CA VAL A 366 6.75 53.67 69.56
C VAL A 366 6.43 52.16 69.54
N GLY A 367 7.29 51.35 68.90
CA GLY A 367 7.07 49.91 68.73
C GLY A 367 6.01 49.59 67.66
N THR A 368 6.15 48.45 67.00
CA THR A 368 5.34 48.05 65.82
C THR A 368 3.83 48.00 66.08
N ALA A 369 3.42 47.73 67.32
CA ALA A 369 2.00 47.69 67.73
C ALA A 369 1.38 49.09 67.92
N GLY A 370 2.15 50.09 68.37
CA GLY A 370 1.67 51.45 68.57
C GLY A 370 1.70 52.28 67.29
N ALA A 371 2.69 52.05 66.43
CA ALA A 371 2.84 52.76 65.16
C ALA A 371 1.72 52.44 64.14
N ARG A 372 1.21 51.19 64.09
CA ARG A 372 0.03 50.85 63.27
C ARG A 372 -1.24 51.55 63.72
N ARG A 373 -1.41 51.80 65.03
CA ARG A 373 -2.56 52.56 65.56
C ARG A 373 -2.42 54.07 65.37
N ALA A 374 -1.20 54.60 65.41
CA ALA A 374 -0.92 56.02 65.22
C ALA A 374 -0.94 56.45 63.74
N LEU A 375 -0.63 55.53 62.81
CA LEU A 375 -0.62 55.79 61.36
C LEU A 375 -1.91 55.33 60.64
N ALA A 376 -2.87 54.73 61.36
CA ALA A 376 -4.16 54.35 60.80
C ALA A 376 -5.05 55.58 60.58
N VAL A 377 -5.01 56.13 59.36
CA VAL A 377 -6.14 56.87 58.81
C VAL A 377 -7.29 55.87 58.62
N PRO A 378 -8.54 56.16 59.05
CA PRO A 378 -9.64 55.23 58.90
C PRO A 378 -10.06 55.13 57.42
N GLU A 379 -9.57 54.11 56.73
CA GLU A 379 -10.18 53.65 55.47
C GLU A 379 -11.50 52.95 55.80
N VAL A 380 -12.59 53.52 55.26
CA VAL A 380 -13.92 52.91 55.25
C VAL A 380 -13.81 51.54 54.56
N SER A 381 -13.96 50.50 55.35
CA SER A 381 -13.99 49.12 54.89
C SER A 381 -15.30 48.86 54.15
N ALA A 382 -15.27 48.79 52.82
CA ALA A 382 -16.32 48.15 52.02
C ALA A 382 -15.85 46.75 51.62
N ALA A 383 -16.45 45.75 52.25
CA ALA A 383 -16.18 44.34 52.04
C ALA A 383 -16.67 43.84 50.67
N ARG A 384 -15.73 43.29 49.90
CA ARG A 384 -15.77 41.98 49.21
C ARG A 384 -17.13 41.48 48.67
N ARG A 385 -17.25 41.35 47.34
CA ARG A 385 -17.84 40.15 46.69
C ARG A 385 -17.37 39.99 45.24
N ALA A 386 -17.15 38.71 44.88
CA ALA A 386 -16.69 38.20 43.60
C ALA A 386 -17.77 38.21 42.51
N GLY A 387 -17.35 38.18 41.23
CA GLY A 387 -18.17 37.81 40.07
C GLY A 387 -17.99 38.70 38.83
N ARG A 388 -17.48 38.14 37.73
CA ARG A 388 -17.36 38.69 36.35
C ARG A 388 -18.56 38.16 35.49
N PRO A 389 -18.78 38.54 34.21
CA PRO A 389 -18.85 39.84 33.51
C PRO A 389 -20.17 40.05 32.68
N ALA A 390 -20.27 41.23 32.03
CA ALA A 390 -20.78 41.49 30.65
C ALA A 390 -22.08 42.32 30.47
N GLY A 391 -22.02 43.29 29.54
CA GLY A 391 -23.15 44.05 28.97
C GLY A 391 -22.93 45.57 28.94
N ARG A 392 -22.19 46.15 27.98
CA ARG A 392 -22.61 46.72 26.66
C ARG A 392 -23.20 48.15 26.70
N ALA A 393 -22.43 49.07 26.12
CA ALA A 393 -22.75 50.21 25.24
C ALA A 393 -23.59 51.43 25.72
N ALA A 394 -22.98 52.62 25.53
CA ALA A 394 -23.44 53.79 24.73
C ALA A 394 -23.02 55.10 25.43
N GLU A 395 -21.98 55.78 24.95
CA GLU A 395 -22.00 56.92 24.00
C GLU A 395 -22.15 58.32 24.67
N THR A 396 -21.11 59.12 24.44
CA THR A 396 -20.83 60.57 24.64
C THR A 396 -21.84 61.49 23.90
N PRO A 397 -21.80 62.87 23.95
CA PRO A 397 -20.81 63.83 24.48
C PRO A 397 -21.31 65.15 25.18
N LEU A 398 -20.35 65.89 25.77
CA LEU A 398 -20.18 67.36 25.89
C LEU A 398 -21.33 68.31 26.33
N CYS A 399 -21.11 69.01 27.45
CA CYS A 399 -21.24 70.47 27.50
C CYS A 399 -20.40 71.11 28.63
N LEU A 400 -19.71 72.19 28.25
CA LEU A 400 -18.95 73.13 29.07
C LEU A 400 -19.90 74.12 29.76
N GLN A 401 -19.81 74.29 31.09
CA GLN A 401 -19.60 75.60 31.73
C GLN A 401 -19.50 75.51 33.26
N ASP A 402 -18.34 75.96 33.74
CA ASP A 402 -18.08 76.86 34.86
C ASP A 402 -18.78 76.71 36.23
N GLY A 403 -17.92 76.39 37.22
CA GLY A 403 -18.01 76.88 38.60
C GLY A 403 -17.77 75.83 39.69
N PRO A 404 -17.12 76.18 40.82
CA PRO A 404 -15.80 76.77 41.01
C PRO A 404 -14.75 75.70 41.35
N SER A 405 -13.49 76.12 41.46
CA SER A 405 -12.32 75.26 41.61
C SER A 405 -12.40 74.23 42.75
N LEU A 406 -11.91 73.02 42.44
CA LEU A 406 -11.69 71.89 43.37
C LEU A 406 -10.80 72.26 44.57
N LYS A 407 -10.11 73.41 44.50
CA LYS A 407 -9.31 73.95 45.60
C LYS A 407 -10.17 74.33 46.80
N ASP A 408 -11.39 74.86 46.64
CA ASP A 408 -12.20 75.24 47.81
C ASP A 408 -12.81 74.04 48.55
N ARG A 409 -13.17 72.95 47.84
CA ARG A 409 -13.66 71.71 48.48
C ARG A 409 -12.57 70.90 49.16
N LEU A 410 -11.35 70.92 48.62
CA LEU A 410 -10.20 70.22 49.22
C LEU A 410 -9.61 70.98 50.41
N VAL A 411 -9.64 72.32 50.38
CA VAL A 411 -9.24 73.14 51.52
C VAL A 411 -10.25 73.05 52.66
N VAL A 412 -11.57 72.98 52.37
CA VAL A 412 -12.59 72.73 53.40
C VAL A 412 -12.48 71.30 53.95
N SER A 413 -12.18 70.28 53.12
CA SER A 413 -11.97 68.91 53.59
C SER A 413 -10.70 68.74 54.44
N MET A 414 -9.61 69.42 54.09
CA MET A 414 -8.39 69.44 54.91
C MET A 414 -8.60 70.23 56.20
N ALA A 415 -9.32 71.36 56.16
CA ALA A 415 -9.66 72.14 57.34
C ALA A 415 -10.59 71.40 58.31
N THR A 416 -11.55 70.61 57.80
CA THR A 416 -12.42 69.78 58.67
C THR A 416 -11.70 68.57 59.27
N SER A 417 -10.68 68.03 58.59
CA SER A 417 -9.92 66.88 59.09
C SER A 417 -8.95 67.21 60.25
N LEU A 418 -8.58 68.48 60.42
CA LEU A 418 -7.77 68.94 61.55
C LEU A 418 -8.59 69.30 62.79
N VAL A 419 -9.92 69.45 62.67
CA VAL A 419 -10.77 69.88 63.80
C VAL A 419 -11.42 68.69 64.54
N SER A 420 -11.43 67.48 63.97
CA SER A 420 -12.10 66.31 64.57
C SER A 420 -11.16 65.26 65.20
N VAL A 421 -9.90 65.60 65.52
CA VAL A 421 -9.06 64.76 66.41
C VAL A 421 -9.08 65.37 67.81
N SER A 422 -10.25 65.31 68.45
CA SER A 422 -10.36 65.55 69.88
C SER A 422 -9.99 64.28 70.65
N SER A 423 -9.33 64.50 71.79
CA SER A 423 -9.15 63.54 72.89
C SER A 423 -7.94 62.59 72.82
N ARG A 424 -6.89 63.02 73.55
CA ARG A 424 -5.79 62.26 74.20
C ARG A 424 -4.43 62.19 73.48
N ALA A 425 -4.34 61.92 72.19
CA ALA A 425 -3.02 61.79 71.52
C ALA A 425 -2.39 63.15 71.18
N SER A 426 -3.20 64.10 70.68
CA SER A 426 -2.77 65.45 70.29
C SER A 426 -2.31 66.31 71.48
N MET A 427 -2.93 66.18 72.65
CA MET A 427 -2.46 66.85 73.87
C MET A 427 -1.15 66.25 74.41
N ALA A 428 -0.93 64.94 74.31
CA ALA A 428 0.33 64.33 74.74
C ALA A 428 1.53 64.80 73.90
N VAL A 429 1.35 64.95 72.57
CA VAL A 429 2.39 65.47 71.68
C VAL A 429 2.71 66.93 71.95
N LEU A 430 1.70 67.77 72.22
CA LEU A 430 1.91 69.17 72.58
C LEU A 430 2.55 69.34 73.96
N LEU A 431 2.17 68.51 74.95
CA LEU A 431 2.74 68.54 76.29
C LEU A 431 4.19 68.01 76.31
N ILE A 432 4.47 66.88 75.64
CA ILE A 432 5.82 66.34 75.51
C ILE A 432 6.69 67.30 74.67
N GLY A 433 6.16 67.83 73.57
CA GLY A 433 6.83 68.83 72.74
C GLY A 433 7.15 70.11 73.52
N GLY A 434 6.21 70.61 74.32
CA GLY A 434 6.40 71.79 75.17
C GLY A 434 7.37 71.57 76.33
N VAL A 435 7.36 70.38 76.96
CA VAL A 435 8.31 70.01 78.02
C VAL A 435 9.72 69.87 77.47
N VAL A 436 9.90 69.20 76.32
CA VAL A 436 11.19 69.06 75.63
C VAL A 436 11.72 70.43 75.16
N TRP A 437 10.84 71.30 74.66
CA TRP A 437 11.21 72.66 74.27
C TRP A 437 11.71 73.50 75.45
N ARG A 438 11.16 73.28 76.65
CA ARG A 438 11.53 73.98 77.89
C ARG A 438 12.73 73.38 78.61
N SER A 439 13.00 72.07 78.47
CA SER A 439 14.07 71.37 79.19
C SER A 439 15.40 71.25 78.44
N VAL A 440 15.38 71.13 77.11
CA VAL A 440 16.59 70.86 76.30
C VAL A 440 17.13 72.14 75.63
N GLY A 441 16.31 73.19 75.55
CA GLY A 441 16.64 74.47 74.92
C GLY A 441 16.57 74.44 73.39
N TRP A 442 16.15 75.55 72.78
CA TRP A 442 15.95 75.69 71.33
C TRP A 442 17.15 75.24 70.49
N ARG A 443 18.37 75.38 71.02
CA ARG A 443 19.62 75.03 70.32
C ARG A 443 19.72 73.55 69.98
N VAL A 444 19.26 72.65 70.86
CA VAL A 444 19.33 71.20 70.61
C VAL A 444 18.25 70.75 69.63
N VAL A 445 17.07 71.36 69.68
CA VAL A 445 16.00 71.14 68.69
C VAL A 445 16.41 71.65 67.31
N ALA A 446 17.04 72.84 67.24
CA ALA A 446 17.59 73.37 66.00
C ALA A 446 18.72 72.49 65.44
N LEU A 447 19.60 71.96 66.31
CA LEU A 447 20.66 71.02 65.92
C LEU A 447 20.09 69.71 65.40
N SER A 448 19.05 69.13 66.01
CA SER A 448 18.46 67.87 65.56
C SER A 448 17.66 68.02 64.25
N VAL A 449 16.92 69.13 64.08
CA VAL A 449 16.24 69.46 62.82
C VAL A 449 17.26 69.73 61.71
N SER A 450 18.34 70.45 62.02
CA SER A 450 19.44 70.70 61.07
C SER A 450 20.14 69.40 60.65
N LEU A 451 20.46 68.52 61.60
CA LEU A 451 21.05 67.21 61.32
C LEU A 451 20.13 66.31 60.48
N TYR A 452 18.81 66.31 60.77
CA TYR A 452 17.81 65.59 59.99
C TYR A 452 17.69 66.15 58.56
N GLY A 453 17.69 67.47 58.41
CA GLY A 453 17.68 68.15 57.11
C GLY A 453 18.95 67.88 56.29
N LEU A 454 20.12 67.84 56.94
CA LEU A 454 21.39 67.45 56.31
C LEU A 454 21.39 66.00 55.83
N LEU A 455 20.85 65.06 56.63
CA LEU A 455 20.69 63.67 56.21
C LEU A 455 19.69 63.52 55.06
N TYR A 456 18.58 64.27 55.09
CA TYR A 456 17.60 64.30 53.99
C TYR A 456 18.21 64.85 52.71
N LEU A 457 18.96 65.95 52.79
CA LEU A 457 19.62 66.54 51.64
C LEU A 457 20.72 65.61 51.12
N TYR A 458 21.48 64.97 52.01
CA TYR A 458 22.49 63.97 51.66
C TYR A 458 21.87 62.79 50.90
N GLU A 459 20.78 62.21 51.40
CA GLU A 459 20.05 61.14 50.71
C GLU A 459 19.44 61.61 49.39
N ARG A 460 18.91 62.84 49.33
CA ARG A 460 18.30 63.37 48.11
C ARG A 460 19.32 63.74 47.04
N LEU A 461 20.52 64.18 47.42
CA LEU A 461 21.64 64.43 46.52
C LEU A 461 22.29 63.12 46.04
N THR A 462 22.28 62.07 46.87
CA THR A 462 22.78 60.74 46.48
C THR A 462 21.76 59.94 45.65
N TRP A 463 20.50 60.37 45.61
CA TRP A 463 19.46 59.86 44.72
C TRP A 463 19.57 60.46 43.30
N THR A 464 20.59 60.02 42.57
CA THR A 464 20.87 60.37 41.17
C THR A 464 20.30 59.33 40.20
N ALA A 465 20.24 59.64 38.90
CA ALA A 465 19.78 58.69 37.87
C ALA A 465 20.52 57.33 37.93
N SER A 466 21.79 57.33 38.32
CA SER A 466 22.59 56.10 38.48
C SER A 466 22.20 55.26 39.72
N SER A 467 21.74 55.88 40.82
CA SER A 467 21.25 55.10 41.96
C SER A 467 19.82 54.59 41.75
N GLN A 468 19.00 55.33 41.00
CA GLN A 468 17.71 54.87 40.50
C GLN A 468 17.85 53.66 39.57
N GLU A 469 18.82 53.68 38.65
CA GLU A 469 19.13 52.54 37.78
C GLU A 469 19.53 51.30 38.60
N ARG A 470 20.38 51.46 39.63
CA ARG A 470 20.79 50.35 40.51
C ARG A 470 19.61 49.79 41.32
N ALA A 471 18.74 50.65 41.84
CA ALA A 471 17.54 50.21 42.56
C ALA A 471 16.57 49.47 41.64
N LEU A 472 16.34 49.96 40.41
CA LEU A 472 15.54 49.26 39.39
C LEU A 472 16.15 47.91 39.04
N LYS A 473 17.46 47.84 38.81
CA LYS A 473 18.16 46.59 38.51
C LYS A 473 18.03 45.58 39.65
N GLN A 474 18.11 46.00 40.92
CA GLN A 474 17.92 45.12 42.08
C GLN A 474 16.47 44.63 42.23
N GLN A 475 15.49 45.52 42.09
CA GLN A 475 14.07 45.13 42.13
C GLN A 475 13.73 44.19 40.97
N PHE A 476 14.29 44.46 39.79
CA PHE A 476 14.10 43.63 38.61
C PHE A 476 14.78 42.27 38.75
N THR A 477 15.99 42.17 39.32
CA THR A 477 16.65 40.88 39.54
C THR A 477 15.89 40.01 40.51
N GLU A 478 15.38 40.55 41.62
CA GLU A 478 14.55 39.80 42.56
C GLU A 478 13.24 39.32 41.94
N PHE A 479 12.55 40.20 41.21
CA PHE A 479 11.30 39.88 40.53
C PHE A 479 11.51 38.84 39.41
N ALA A 480 12.50 39.05 38.56
CA ALA A 480 12.85 38.14 37.46
C ALA A 480 13.30 36.78 38.02
N ALA A 481 14.13 36.74 39.06
CA ALA A 481 14.54 35.47 39.67
C ALA A 481 13.36 34.70 40.28
N PHE A 482 12.37 35.38 40.88
CA PHE A 482 11.16 34.73 41.38
C PHE A 482 10.31 34.15 40.23
N ARG A 483 10.08 34.93 39.18
CA ARG A 483 9.29 34.49 38.01
C ARG A 483 9.99 33.40 37.22
N LEU A 484 11.30 33.49 37.00
CA LEU A 484 12.05 32.47 36.29
C LEU A 484 12.00 31.13 37.03
N ARG A 485 12.13 31.12 38.37
CA ARG A 485 12.00 29.89 39.19
C ARG A 485 10.65 29.20 39.01
N ALA A 486 9.57 29.95 38.83
CA ALA A 486 8.25 29.39 38.56
C ALA A 486 8.13 28.77 37.16
N VAL A 487 8.95 29.22 36.21
CA VAL A 487 8.94 28.78 34.80
C VAL A 487 9.91 27.63 34.54
N VAL A 488 10.92 27.43 35.40
CA VAL A 488 11.86 26.29 35.34
C VAL A 488 11.17 24.94 35.04
N PRO A 489 10.12 24.51 35.76
CA PRO A 489 9.47 23.22 35.48
C PRO A 489 8.74 23.19 34.13
N VAL A 490 8.24 24.35 33.66
CA VAL A 490 7.54 24.46 32.38
C VAL A 490 8.55 24.38 31.23
N THR A 491 9.65 25.12 31.30
CA THR A 491 10.69 25.09 30.26
C THR A 491 11.41 23.74 30.23
N SER A 492 11.73 23.15 31.39
CA SER A 492 12.39 21.84 31.44
C SER A 492 11.50 20.73 30.86
N SER A 493 10.20 20.74 31.17
CA SER A 493 9.24 19.79 30.59
C SER A 493 9.01 20.03 29.09
N ALA A 494 8.96 21.27 28.62
CA ALA A 494 8.84 21.59 27.19
C ALA A 494 10.04 21.08 26.38
N CYS A 495 11.27 21.35 26.86
CA CYS A 495 12.50 20.84 26.29
C CYS A 495 12.52 19.31 26.25
N SER A 496 12.12 18.68 27.35
CA SER A 496 12.02 17.24 27.49
C SER A 496 11.02 16.62 26.50
N GLN A 497 9.86 17.26 26.30
CA GLN A 497 8.87 16.87 25.29
C GLN A 497 9.41 16.99 23.86
N GLN A 498 10.25 17.99 23.57
CA GLN A 498 10.89 18.11 22.26
C GLN A 498 11.81 16.91 21.99
N VAL A 499 12.65 16.54 22.96
CA VAL A 499 13.52 15.36 22.86
C VAL A 499 12.72 14.06 22.74
N PHE A 500 11.65 13.93 23.53
CA PHE A 500 10.75 12.78 23.48
C PHE A 500 10.11 12.61 22.08
N LYS A 501 9.62 13.71 21.48
CA LYS A 501 9.01 13.69 20.14
C LYS A 501 9.99 13.23 19.07
N GLU A 502 11.21 13.74 19.10
CA GLU A 502 12.26 13.36 18.13
C GLU A 502 12.63 11.88 18.26
N LEU A 503 12.96 11.42 19.46
CA LEU A 503 13.33 10.02 19.68
C LEU A 503 12.16 9.08 19.35
N SER A 504 10.94 9.43 19.74
CA SER A 504 9.74 8.65 19.41
C SER A 504 9.44 8.62 17.91
N SER A 505 9.66 9.73 17.20
CA SER A 505 9.52 9.79 15.74
C SER A 505 10.55 8.89 15.06
N THR A 506 11.82 8.96 15.47
CA THR A 506 12.87 8.08 14.92
C THR A 506 12.59 6.61 15.20
N PHE A 507 12.14 6.27 16.40
CA PHE A 507 11.74 4.92 16.76
C PHE A 507 10.56 4.43 15.90
N SER A 508 9.50 5.24 15.75
CA SER A 508 8.34 4.89 14.93
C SER A 508 8.72 4.60 13.47
N ARG A 509 9.64 5.40 12.91
CA ARG A 509 10.17 5.20 11.55
C ARG A 509 10.97 3.90 11.42
N LEU A 510 11.70 3.51 12.47
CA LEU A 510 12.43 2.24 12.50
C LEU A 510 11.47 1.05 12.66
N THR A 511 10.46 1.16 13.52
CA THR A 511 9.42 0.14 13.70
C THR A 511 8.69 -0.14 12.40
N GLN A 512 8.26 0.90 11.69
CA GLN A 512 7.58 0.77 10.39
C GLN A 512 8.40 -0.04 9.38
N ARG A 513 9.73 0.06 9.40
CA ARG A 513 10.61 -0.69 8.48
C ARG A 513 10.74 -2.16 8.86
N VAL A 514 10.72 -2.47 10.15
CA VAL A 514 10.65 -3.85 10.60
C VAL A 514 9.29 -4.43 10.27
N ASP A 515 8.20 -3.67 10.43
CA ASP A 515 6.86 -4.11 10.06
C ASP A 515 6.77 -4.47 8.56
N LEU A 516 7.45 -3.71 7.69
CA LEU A 516 7.60 -4.06 6.28
C LEU A 516 8.33 -5.39 6.08
N SER A 517 9.43 -5.60 6.80
CA SER A 517 10.18 -6.87 6.76
C SER A 517 9.37 -8.05 7.31
N GLU A 518 8.56 -7.83 8.36
CA GLU A 518 7.63 -8.83 8.88
C GLU A 518 6.54 -9.17 7.84
N ALA A 519 5.99 -8.15 7.17
CA ALA A 519 5.02 -8.35 6.10
C ALA A 519 5.62 -9.10 4.90
N GLU A 520 6.89 -8.86 4.55
CA GLU A 520 7.62 -9.64 3.54
C GLU A 520 7.73 -11.13 3.94
N LEU A 521 8.08 -11.42 5.20
CA LEU A 521 8.16 -12.79 5.72
C LEU A 521 6.79 -13.47 5.74
N ASP A 522 5.75 -12.79 6.22
CA ASP A 522 4.36 -13.29 6.19
C ASP A 522 3.90 -13.57 4.75
N GLY A 523 4.27 -12.71 3.80
CA GLY A 523 4.03 -12.91 2.37
C GLY A 523 4.65 -14.20 1.84
N ARG A 524 5.92 -14.46 2.19
CA ARG A 524 6.62 -15.71 1.81
C ARG A 524 5.97 -16.95 2.43
N ILE A 525 5.57 -16.90 3.70
CA ILE A 525 4.86 -18.00 4.37
C ILE A 525 3.54 -18.31 3.65
N ARG A 526 2.78 -17.28 3.26
CA ARG A 526 1.53 -17.45 2.50
C ARG A 526 1.78 -18.05 1.12
N GLN A 527 2.82 -17.60 0.42
CA GLN A 527 3.22 -18.13 -0.89
C GLN A 527 3.58 -19.62 -0.79
N LEU A 528 4.40 -20.01 0.20
CA LEU A 528 4.78 -21.40 0.44
C LEU A 528 3.56 -22.25 0.81
N THR A 529 2.65 -21.72 1.63
CA THR A 529 1.39 -22.40 1.98
C THR A 529 0.53 -22.68 0.74
N CYS A 530 0.39 -21.71 -0.17
CA CYS A 530 -0.32 -21.92 -1.44
C CYS A 530 0.39 -22.97 -2.32
N ARG A 531 1.72 -22.94 -2.38
CA ARG A 531 2.52 -23.92 -3.12
C ARG A 531 2.32 -25.35 -2.59
N ILE A 532 2.32 -25.51 -1.26
CA ILE A 532 2.03 -26.79 -0.59
C ILE A 532 0.64 -27.30 -0.99
N GLN A 533 -0.40 -26.46 -0.93
CA GLN A 533 -1.75 -26.86 -1.33
C GLN A 533 -1.83 -27.30 -2.80
N ARG A 534 -1.13 -26.61 -3.70
CA ARG A 534 -1.05 -27.00 -5.12
C ARG A 534 -0.34 -28.35 -5.31
N LEU A 535 0.74 -28.59 -4.58
CA LEU A 535 1.45 -29.87 -4.59
C LEU A 535 0.54 -31.01 -4.06
N GLU A 536 -0.19 -30.78 -2.97
CA GLU A 536 -1.16 -31.75 -2.45
C GLU A 536 -2.31 -32.05 -3.41
N ALA A 537 -2.80 -31.05 -4.14
CA ALA A 537 -3.82 -31.26 -5.18
C ALA A 537 -3.26 -32.08 -6.35
N THR A 538 -2.02 -31.82 -6.76
CA THR A 538 -1.32 -32.57 -7.80
C THR A 538 -1.11 -34.02 -7.37
N GLN A 539 -0.71 -34.24 -6.12
CA GLN A 539 -0.53 -35.55 -5.53
C GLN A 539 -1.84 -36.35 -5.51
N ARG A 540 -2.95 -35.71 -5.11
CA ARG A 540 -4.29 -36.32 -5.13
C ARG A 540 -4.72 -36.72 -6.55
N LYS A 541 -4.50 -35.85 -7.54
CA LYS A 541 -4.82 -36.12 -8.95
C LYS A 541 -3.99 -37.28 -9.51
N SER A 542 -2.68 -37.29 -9.26
CA SER A 542 -1.81 -38.37 -9.70
C SER A 542 -2.26 -39.73 -9.12
N LYS A 543 -2.57 -39.78 -7.81
CA LYS A 543 -3.11 -41.01 -7.19
C LYS A 543 -4.42 -41.48 -7.82
N ALA A 544 -5.33 -40.55 -8.14
CA ALA A 544 -6.59 -40.89 -8.81
C ALA A 544 -6.38 -41.46 -10.22
N PHE A 545 -5.49 -40.86 -11.02
CA PHE A 545 -5.16 -41.37 -12.35
C PHE A 545 -4.47 -42.74 -12.29
N ARG A 546 -3.55 -42.94 -11.34
CA ARG A 546 -2.91 -44.23 -11.11
C ARG A 546 -3.94 -45.31 -10.76
N ASN A 547 -4.91 -45.01 -9.88
CA ASN A 547 -5.97 -45.96 -9.53
C ASN A 547 -6.88 -46.29 -10.74
N ARG A 548 -7.14 -45.32 -11.61
CA ARG A 548 -7.91 -45.56 -12.83
C ARG A 548 -7.12 -46.38 -13.86
N ALA A 549 -5.81 -46.18 -13.95
CA ALA A 549 -4.94 -47.02 -14.76
C ALA A 549 -4.92 -48.47 -14.24
N THR A 550 -4.85 -48.69 -12.93
CA THR A 550 -4.96 -50.04 -12.36
C THR A 550 -6.32 -50.69 -12.60
N GLU A 551 -7.40 -49.91 -12.66
CA GLU A 551 -8.72 -50.45 -13.03
C GLU A 551 -8.80 -50.84 -14.51
N LEU A 552 -8.18 -50.07 -15.40
CA LEU A 552 -8.09 -50.44 -16.82
C LEU A 552 -7.24 -51.69 -17.04
N GLU A 553 -6.16 -51.84 -16.28
CA GLU A 553 -5.29 -53.01 -16.30
C GLU A 553 -6.06 -54.28 -15.92
N THR A 554 -6.86 -54.25 -14.83
CA THR A 554 -7.68 -55.42 -14.44
C THR A 554 -8.78 -55.74 -15.46
N GLN A 555 -9.33 -54.73 -16.14
CA GLN A 555 -10.26 -54.95 -17.25
C GLN A 555 -9.58 -55.57 -18.47
N LEU A 556 -8.35 -55.15 -18.79
CA LEU A 556 -7.52 -55.74 -19.86
C LEU A 556 -7.13 -57.18 -19.53
N GLU A 557 -6.80 -57.49 -18.28
CA GLU A 557 -6.57 -58.87 -17.80
C GLU A 557 -7.80 -59.74 -17.94
N ALA A 558 -8.98 -59.24 -17.53
CA ALA A 558 -10.22 -59.97 -17.68
C ALA A 558 -10.57 -60.21 -19.17
N PHE A 559 -10.30 -59.23 -20.04
CA PHE A 559 -10.48 -59.37 -21.49
C PHE A 559 -9.51 -60.39 -22.08
N SER A 560 -8.23 -60.33 -21.72
CA SER A 560 -7.23 -61.27 -22.23
C SER A 560 -7.50 -62.70 -21.76
N ALA A 561 -7.87 -62.89 -20.48
CA ALA A 561 -8.23 -64.19 -19.94
C ALA A 561 -9.44 -64.80 -20.68
N ARG A 562 -10.46 -63.98 -20.97
CA ARG A 562 -11.72 -64.45 -21.59
C ARG A 562 -11.63 -64.68 -23.09
N TYR A 563 -10.86 -63.87 -23.82
CA TYR A 563 -10.88 -63.87 -25.30
C TYR A 563 -9.54 -64.22 -25.95
N LEU A 564 -8.42 -64.13 -25.23
CA LEU A 564 -7.08 -64.42 -25.75
C LEU A 564 -6.47 -65.70 -25.17
N GLN A 565 -6.83 -66.09 -23.93
CA GLN A 565 -6.30 -67.28 -23.23
C GLN A 565 -7.28 -68.46 -23.11
N ALA A 566 -8.56 -68.28 -23.46
CA ALA A 566 -9.60 -69.31 -23.27
C ALA A 566 -9.57 -70.48 -24.29
N ALA A 567 -8.42 -70.74 -24.94
CA ALA A 567 -8.30 -71.69 -26.04
C ALA A 567 -7.07 -72.62 -25.89
N ASP A 568 -6.83 -73.11 -24.66
CA ASP A 568 -6.04 -74.33 -24.43
C ASP A 568 -6.96 -75.49 -24.02
#